data_AF-A0A9E4RBI5-F1
#
_entry.id   AF-A0A9E4RBI5-F1
#
_cell.length_a   1.000
_cell.length_b   1.000
_cell.length_c   1.000
_cell.angle_alpha   90.00
_cell.angle_beta   90.00
_cell.angle_gamma   90.00
#
_symmetry.space_group_name_H-M   'P 1'
#
loop_
_entity.id
_entity.type
_entity.pdbx_description
1 polymer ?
#
loop_
_entity_poly.entity_id
_entity_poly.type
_entity_poly.pdbx_seq_one_letter_code
_entity_poly.pdbx_strand_id
1 'polypeptide(L)'
;MTEARAAFARHDWQAAVDGLTQADVETGLSAPDLVDLAESNWWIGRVDETLGVYERAYSAALDGGDATLAAHASHMAGVVLS
;
A
#
# COMPACT_ATOMS: atom_id res chain seq x y z
N MET A 1 15.02 1.32 0.54
CA MET A 1 13.71 0.84 1.06
C MET A 1 13.47 1.15 2.54
N THR A 2 14.48 1.23 3.40
CA THR A 2 14.30 1.49 4.84
C THR A 2 13.74 2.88 5.15
N GLU A 3 14.09 3.90 4.35
CA GLU A 3 13.69 5.28 4.61
C GLU A 3 12.20 5.55 4.32
N ALA A 4 11.65 4.96 3.26
CA ALA A 4 10.22 5.02 2.94
C ALA A 4 9.37 4.31 4.00
N ARG A 5 9.81 3.13 4.45
CA ARG A 5 9.17 2.44 5.59
C ARG A 5 9.28 3.24 6.89
N ALA A 6 10.41 3.89 7.14
CA ALA A 6 10.56 4.78 8.28
C ALA A 6 9.69 6.04 8.13
N ALA A 7 9.36 6.46 6.91
CA ALA A 7 8.42 7.55 6.63
C ALA A 7 6.98 7.17 6.95
N PHE A 8 6.61 5.97 6.54
CA PHE A 8 5.35 5.37 6.92
C PHE A 8 5.20 5.28 8.45
N ALA A 9 6.21 4.71 9.13
CA ALA A 9 6.20 4.54 10.58
C ALA A 9 6.10 5.85 11.39
N ARG A 10 6.52 6.99 10.81
CA ARG A 10 6.39 8.33 11.43
C ARG A 10 5.18 9.12 10.93
N HIS A 11 4.29 8.50 10.15
CA HIS A 11 3.11 9.10 9.53
C HIS A 11 3.44 10.27 8.59
N ASP A 12 4.63 10.27 8.00
CA ASP A 12 5.04 11.22 6.97
C ASP A 12 4.57 10.69 5.61
N TRP A 13 3.25 10.76 5.41
CA TRP A 13 2.54 10.10 4.31
C TRP A 13 3.06 10.51 2.94
N GLN A 14 3.40 11.80 2.75
CA GLN A 14 3.92 12.28 1.48
C GLN A 14 5.27 11.63 1.16
N ALA A 15 6.21 11.63 2.10
CA ALA A 15 7.52 11.00 1.90
C ALA A 15 7.41 9.47 1.77
N ALA A 16 6.44 8.85 2.46
CA ALA A 16 6.16 7.43 2.34
C ALA A 16 5.67 7.09 0.92
N VAL A 17 4.68 7.81 0.39
CA VAL A 17 4.18 7.62 -0.98
C VAL A 17 5.28 7.78 -2.00
N ASP A 18 6.07 8.85 -1.91
CA ASP A 18 7.12 9.14 -2.89
C ASP A 18 8.17 8.02 -2.89
N GLY A 19 8.64 7.61 -1.71
CA GLY A 19 9.66 6.57 -1.57
C GLY A 19 9.16 5.16 -1.92
N LEU A 20 7.93 4.81 -1.53
CA LEU A 20 7.33 3.51 -1.84
C LEU A 20 6.96 3.41 -3.32
N THR A 21 6.42 4.46 -3.93
CA THR A 21 6.11 4.49 -5.37
C THR A 21 7.37 4.35 -6.21
N GLN A 22 8.45 5.03 -5.84
CA GLN A 22 9.74 4.88 -6.53
C GLN A 22 10.25 3.43 -6.43
N ALA A 23 10.22 2.85 -5.23
CA ALA A 23 10.65 1.46 -5.03
C ALA A 23 9.77 0.46 -5.81
N ASP A 24 8.47 0.72 -5.92
CA ASP A 24 7.54 -0.09 -6.70
C ASP A 24 7.89 -0.11 -8.19
N VAL A 25 8.25 1.05 -8.74
CA VAL A 25 8.69 1.17 -10.14
C VAL A 25 10.04 0.47 -10.37
N GLU A 26 10.97 0.57 -9.42
CA GLU A 26 12.32 0.03 -9.58
C GLU A 26 12.41 -1.48 -9.39
N THR A 27 11.76 -2.01 -8.36
CA THR A 27 11.92 -3.42 -7.95
C THR A 27 10.62 -4.16 -7.76
N GLY A 28 9.48 -3.46 -7.82
CA GLY A 28 8.22 -3.96 -7.28
C GLY A 28 8.20 -3.95 -5.75
N LEU A 29 7.01 -3.82 -5.18
CA LEU A 29 6.79 -3.90 -3.74
C LEU A 29 6.26 -5.27 -3.30
N SER A 30 6.57 -5.62 -2.05
CA SER A 30 5.95 -6.75 -1.37
C SER A 30 4.51 -6.41 -0.96
N ALA A 31 3.68 -7.42 -0.68
CA ALA A 31 2.29 -7.19 -0.28
C ALA A 31 2.15 -6.25 0.95
N PRO A 32 2.95 -6.38 2.02
CA PRO A 32 2.96 -5.41 3.12
C PRO A 32 3.29 -3.97 2.68
N ASP A 33 4.30 -3.79 1.83
CA ASP A 33 4.68 -2.44 1.40
C ASP A 33 3.65 -1.81 0.46
N LEU A 34 2.91 -2.63 -0.30
CA LEU A 34 1.76 -2.17 -1.08
C LEU A 34 0.62 -1.70 -0.16
N VAL A 35 0.37 -2.38 0.97
CA VAL A 35 -0.59 -1.92 1.97
C VAL A 35 -0.17 -0.56 2.55
N ASP A 36 1.10 -0.42 2.94
CA ASP A 36 1.64 0.84 3.47
C ASP A 36 1.52 1.99 2.45
N LEU A 37 1.76 1.71 1.17
CA LEU A 37 1.61 2.68 0.07
C LEU A 37 0.13 3.08 -0.11
N ALA A 38 -0.78 2.11 -0.13
CA ALA A 38 -2.21 2.36 -0.30
C ALA A 38 -2.78 3.22 0.85
N GLU A 39 -2.39 2.89 2.09
CA GLU A 39 -2.78 3.64 3.28
C GLU A 39 -2.21 5.07 3.25
N SER A 40 -0.95 5.23 2.83
CA SER A 40 -0.34 6.57 2.71
C SER A 40 -1.06 7.41 1.64
N ASN A 41 -1.42 6.82 0.49
CA ASN A 41 -2.20 7.48 -0.55
C ASN A 41 -3.57 7.95 -0.03
N TRP A 42 -4.21 7.13 0.81
CA TRP A 42 -5.50 7.46 1.40
C TRP A 42 -5.40 8.70 2.30
N TRP A 43 -4.40 8.75 3.18
CA TRP A 43 -4.20 9.87 4.10
C TRP A 43 -3.91 11.21 3.41
N ILE A 44 -3.41 11.19 2.18
CA ILE A 44 -3.16 12.40 1.38
C ILE A 44 -4.26 12.68 0.34
N GLY A 45 -5.35 11.89 0.33
CA GLY A 45 -6.51 12.10 -0.53
C GLY A 45 -6.39 11.58 -1.98
N ARG A 46 -5.43 10.69 -2.25
CA ARG A 46 -5.24 10.04 -3.57
C ARG A 46 -6.09 8.78 -3.70
N VAL A 47 -7.40 8.98 -3.70
CA VAL A 47 -8.41 7.90 -3.56
C VAL A 47 -8.37 6.89 -4.72
N ASP A 48 -8.23 7.37 -5.95
CA ASP A 48 -8.18 6.51 -7.15
C ASP A 48 -6.94 5.60 -7.12
N GLU A 49 -5.79 6.15 -6.73
CA GLU A 49 -4.54 5.40 -6.58
C GLU A 49 -4.60 4.42 -5.40
N THR A 50 -5.26 4.78 -4.29
CA THR A 50 -5.44 3.89 -3.13
C THR A 50 -6.10 2.58 -3.53
N LEU A 51 -7.20 2.63 -4.30
CA LEU A 51 -7.93 1.42 -4.70
C LEU A 51 -7.05 0.48 -5.52
N GLY A 52 -6.39 1.01 -6.56
CA GLY A 52 -5.53 0.20 -7.44
C GLY A 52 -4.35 -0.42 -6.69
N VAL A 53 -3.80 0.26 -5.69
CA VAL A 53 -2.71 -0.31 -4.88
C VAL A 53 -3.23 -1.40 -3.92
N TYR A 54 -4.42 -1.25 -3.32
CA TYR A 54 -5.00 -2.32 -2.48
C TYR A 54 -5.34 -3.58 -3.28
N GLU A 55 -5.80 -3.47 -4.53
CA GLU A 55 -6.04 -4.64 -5.41
C GLU A 55 -4.74 -5.41 -5.70
N ARG A 56 -3.64 -4.67 -5.89
CA ARG A 56 -2.31 -5.26 -6.07
C ARG A 56 -1.80 -5.91 -4.78
N ALA A 57 -2.00 -5.25 -3.64
CA ALA A 57 -1.65 -5.81 -2.33
C ALA A 57 -2.40 -7.12 -2.07
N TYR A 58 -3.70 -7.15 -2.38
CA TYR A 58 -4.53 -8.36 -2.28
C TYR A 58 -3.98 -9.50 -3.13
N SER A 59 -3.69 -9.24 -4.40
CA SER A 59 -3.17 -10.25 -5.33
C SER A 59 -1.81 -10.79 -4.85
N ALA A 60 -0.90 -9.92 -4.44
CA ALA A 60 0.41 -10.31 -3.92
C ALA A 60 0.31 -11.09 -2.59
N ALA A 61 -0.68 -10.77 -1.75
CA ALA A 61 -0.93 -11.50 -0.51
C ALA A 61 -1.46 -12.92 -0.77
N LEU A 62 -2.34 -13.09 -1.77
CA LEU A 62 -2.81 -14.42 -2.20
C LEU A 62 -1.67 -15.28 -2.73
N ASP A 63 -0.81 -14.70 -3.59
CA ASP A 63 0.35 -15.40 -4.13
C ASP A 63 1.36 -15.80 -3.04
N GLY A 64 1.51 -14.96 -2.00
CA GLY A 64 2.34 -15.23 -0.83
C GLY A 64 1.70 -16.15 0.22
N GLY A 65 0.41 -16.48 0.08
CA GLY A 65 -0.34 -17.29 1.05
C GLY A 65 -0.70 -16.57 2.36
N ASP A 66 -0.61 -15.23 2.40
CA ASP A 66 -0.97 -14.43 3.58
C ASP A 66 -2.45 -14.02 3.53
N ALA A 67 -3.30 -14.92 4.01
CA ALA A 67 -4.74 -14.71 4.04
C ALA A 67 -5.17 -13.52 4.92
N THR A 68 -4.42 -13.19 5.97
CA THR A 68 -4.74 -12.06 6.85
C THR A 68 -4.50 -10.75 6.12
N LEU A 69 -3.36 -10.62 5.43
CA LEU A 69 -3.05 -9.42 4.67
C LEU A 69 -3.98 -9.26 3.46
N ALA A 70 -4.35 -10.35 2.81
CA ALA A 70 -5.37 -10.34 1.75
C ALA A 70 -6.72 -9.82 2.28
N ALA A 71 -7.19 -10.34 3.43
CA ALA A 71 -8.45 -9.88 4.02
C ALA A 71 -8.40 -8.38 4.39
N HIS A 72 -7.27 -7.91 4.93
CA HIS A 72 -7.08 -6.49 5.24
C HIS A 72 -7.16 -5.60 4.00
N ALA A 73 -6.41 -5.95 2.94
CA ALA A 73 -6.42 -5.20 1.69
C ALA A 73 -7.81 -5.14 1.05
N SER A 74 -8.54 -6.27 1.03
CA SER A 74 -9.90 -6.32 0.51
C SER A 74 -10.89 -5.48 1.34
N HIS A 75 -10.77 -5.49 2.67
CA HIS A 75 -11.61 -4.66 3.53
C HIS A 75 -11.40 -3.17 3.24
N MET A 76 -10.15 -2.73 3.17
CA MET A 76 -9.80 -1.33 2.92
C MET A 76 -10.19 -0.87 1.51
N ALA A 77 -10.03 -1.73 0.49
CA ALA A 77 -10.54 -1.46 -0.85
C ALA A 77 -12.06 -1.24 -0.88
N GLY A 78 -12.81 -2.01 -0.08
CA GLY A 78 -14.26 -1.85 0.04
C GLY A 78 -14.68 -0.52 0.69
N VAL A 79 -13.91 -0.02 1.66
CA VAL A 79 -14.16 1.28 2.31
C VAL A 79 -14.00 2.43 1.33
N VAL A 80 -13.06 2.34 0.38
CA VAL A 80 -12.82 3.37 -0.64
C VAL A 80 -13.99 3.49 -1.64
N LEU A 81 -14.75 2.42 -1.84
CA LEU A 81 -15.87 2.34 -2.78
C LEU A 81 -17.24 2.67 -2.16
N SER A 82 -17.31 2.88 -0.83
CA SER A 82 -18.55 3.07 -0.06
C SER A 82 -18.91 4.55 0.12
#